data_AF-A0A925IYJ5-F1
#
_entry.id   AF-A0A925IYJ5-F1
#
_cell.length_a   1.000
_cell.length_b   1.000
_cell.length_c   1.000
_cell.angle_alpha   90.00
_cell.angle_beta   90.00
_cell.angle_gamma   90.00
#
_symmetry.space_group_name_H-M   'P 1'
#
loop_
_entity.id
_entity.type
_entity.pdbx_description
1 polymer ?
#
loop_
_entity_poly.entity_id
_entity_poly.type
_entity_poly.pdbx_seq_one_letter_code
_entity_poly.pdbx_strand_id
1 'polypeptide(L)'
;MAQVVEQTNQGERQIAPPQTKVIWKTFWILGAITALEFIIAFVMPAGTLKIAIFVGLTLVKATYIVGEFMHLKHEVKGLIWTILIPTLFVAWLLLALLLEGGYSAQ
;
A
#
# COMPACT_ATOMS: atom_id res chain seq x y z
N MET A 1 -29.29 -36.05 29.65
CA MET A 1 -30.18 -35.36 28.68
C MET A 1 -30.10 -33.84 28.80
N ALA A 2 -30.27 -33.25 30.00
CA ALA A 2 -30.24 -31.79 30.21
C ALA A 2 -28.84 -31.12 30.12
N GLN A 3 -27.76 -31.90 30.05
CA GLN A 3 -26.38 -31.40 29.96
C GLN A 3 -25.86 -31.33 28.51
N VAL A 4 -26.64 -31.80 27.53
CA VAL A 4 -26.24 -31.82 26.10
C VAL A 4 -26.74 -30.58 25.34
N VAL A 5 -27.69 -29.83 25.90
CA VAL A 5 -28.29 -28.65 25.25
C VAL A 5 -27.51 -27.35 25.54
N GLU A 6 -26.65 -27.33 26.57
CA GLU A 6 -25.91 -26.13 26.98
C GLU A 6 -24.56 -25.94 26.23
N GLN A 7 -24.30 -26.71 25.18
CA GLN A 7 -23.08 -26.62 24.37
C GLN A 7 -23.30 -25.95 23.01
N THR A 8 -24.51 -25.48 22.72
CA THR A 8 -24.85 -24.87 21.42
C THR A 8 -24.66 -23.34 21.39
N ASN A 9 -24.34 -22.71 22.53
CA ASN A 9 -24.39 -21.27 22.68
C ASN A 9 -23.09 -20.64 23.23
N GLN A 10 -21.94 -21.17 22.82
CA GLN A 10 -20.62 -20.58 23.11
C GLN A 10 -19.81 -20.28 21.83
N GLY A 11 -20.51 -19.95 20.74
CA GLY A 11 -19.92 -19.68 19.44
C GLY A 11 -20.37 -18.37 18.82
N GLU A 12 -20.79 -17.38 19.61
CA GLU A 12 -20.93 -16.01 19.10
C GLU A 12 -19.52 -15.50 18.77
N ARG A 13 -19.11 -15.67 17.50
CA ARG A 13 -17.89 -15.04 16.97
C ARG A 13 -18.02 -13.54 17.25
N GLN A 14 -17.29 -13.04 18.23
CA GLN A 14 -17.12 -11.60 18.41
C GLN A 14 -16.40 -11.08 17.15
N ILE A 15 -17.18 -10.54 16.23
CA ILE A 15 -16.67 -9.87 15.04
C ILE A 15 -16.08 -8.55 15.55
N ALA A 16 -14.75 -8.45 15.59
CA ALA A 16 -14.08 -7.21 15.94
C ALA A 16 -14.66 -6.08 15.06
N PRO A 17 -15.05 -4.92 15.64
CA PRO A 17 -15.68 -3.87 14.86
C PRO A 17 -14.71 -3.39 13.77
N PRO A 18 -15.14 -3.36 12.50
CA PRO A 18 -14.28 -2.96 11.39
C PRO A 18 -13.83 -1.50 11.57
N GLN A 19 -12.51 -1.27 11.55
CA GLN A 19 -11.90 0.06 11.68
C GLN A 19 -11.96 0.87 10.38
N THR A 20 -13.14 0.96 9.77
CA THR A 20 -13.36 1.64 8.48
C THR A 20 -13.06 3.15 8.54
N LYS A 21 -13.16 3.76 9.72
CA LYS A 21 -12.89 5.20 9.92
C LYS A 21 -11.44 5.59 9.63
N VAL A 22 -10.48 4.72 9.95
CA VAL A 22 -9.05 4.96 9.71
C VAL A 22 -8.76 4.92 8.21
N ILE A 23 -9.30 3.91 7.52
CA ILE A 23 -9.19 3.73 6.07
C ILE A 23 -9.70 4.96 5.32
N TRP A 24 -10.87 5.48 5.71
CA TRP A 24 -11.46 6.66 5.08
C TRP A 24 -10.65 7.93 5.31
N LYS A 25 -10.07 8.11 6.50
CA LYS A 25 -9.20 9.25 6.81
C LYS A 25 -7.93 9.21 5.96
N THR A 26 -7.28 8.05 5.88
CA THR A 26 -6.05 7.86 5.09
C THR A 26 -6.32 8.03 3.59
N PHE A 27 -7.44 7.50 3.08
CA PHE A 27 -7.85 7.67 1.70
C PHE A 27 -7.95 9.15 1.31
N TRP A 28 -8.60 9.97 2.14
CA TRP A 28 -8.75 11.41 1.86
C TRP A 28 -7.43 12.18 1.95
N ILE A 29 -6.59 11.90 2.96
CA ILE A 29 -5.26 12.53 3.09
C ILE A 29 -4.38 12.23 1.88
N LEU A 30 -4.36 10.97 1.46
CA LEU A 30 -3.52 10.53 0.37
C LEU A 30 -4.08 10.97 -0.99
N GLY A 31 -5.41 11.00 -1.13
CA GLY A 31 -6.10 11.56 -2.28
C GLY A 31 -5.83 13.05 -2.43
N ALA A 32 -5.85 13.81 -1.34
CA ALA A 32 -5.53 15.24 -1.35
C ALA A 32 -4.06 15.51 -1.74
N ILE A 33 -3.11 14.74 -1.20
CA ILE A 33 -1.70 14.83 -1.59
C ILE A 33 -1.53 14.53 -3.08
N THR A 34 -2.19 13.48 -3.59
CA THR A 34 -2.13 13.09 -5.00
C THR A 34 -2.75 14.17 -5.90
N ALA A 35 -3.89 14.74 -5.51
CA ALA A 35 -4.53 15.81 -6.27
C ALA A 35 -3.64 17.07 -6.33
N LEU A 36 -3.02 17.44 -5.22
CA LEU A 36 -2.06 18.56 -5.16
C LEU A 36 -0.85 18.31 -6.08
N GLU A 37 -0.31 17.09 -6.06
CA GLU A 37 0.81 16.68 -6.91
C GLU A 37 0.46 16.81 -8.42
N PHE A 38 -0.72 16.35 -8.83
CA PHE A 38 -1.20 16.53 -10.21
C PHE A 38 -1.32 18.00 -10.59
N ILE A 39 -1.87 18.85 -9.72
CA ILE A 39 -1.99 20.29 -9.97
C ILE A 39 -0.61 20.91 -10.21
N ILE A 40 0.38 20.59 -9.36
CA ILE A 40 1.75 21.10 -9.50
C ILE A 40 2.37 20.62 -10.84
N ALA A 41 2.13 19.37 -11.22
CA ALA A 41 2.62 18.85 -12.50
C ALA A 41 1.98 19.47 -13.74
N PHE A 42 0.73 19.93 -13.67
CA PHE A 42 0.08 20.63 -14.77
C PHE A 42 0.52 22.10 -14.87
N VAL A 43 0.87 22.74 -13.76
CA VAL A 43 1.28 24.17 -13.75
C VAL A 43 2.77 24.35 -14.09
N MET A 44 3.64 23.41 -13.70
CA MET A 44 5.09 23.51 -13.93
C MET A 44 5.51 22.94 -15.30
N PRO A 45 6.34 23.67 -16.09
CA PRO A 45 6.87 23.14 -17.35
C PRO A 45 7.71 21.89 -17.13
N ALA A 46 7.74 21.02 -18.14
CA ALA A 46 8.48 19.76 -18.09
C ALA A 46 9.99 20.02 -17.95
N GLY A 47 10.56 19.64 -16.81
CA GLY A 47 11.99 19.75 -16.53
C GLY A 47 12.41 18.75 -15.45
N THR A 48 13.72 18.59 -15.26
CA THR A 48 14.32 17.65 -14.30
C THR A 48 13.81 17.87 -12.88
N LEU A 49 13.54 19.12 -12.50
CA LEU A 49 12.99 19.49 -11.20
C LEU A 49 11.58 18.90 -10.97
N LYS A 50 10.71 18.98 -11.97
CA LYS A 50 9.35 18.42 -11.91
C LYS A 50 9.41 16.91 -11.73
N ILE A 51 10.28 16.23 -12.47
CA ILE A 51 10.46 14.77 -12.38
C ILE A 51 10.95 14.37 -10.98
N ALA A 52 11.94 15.09 -10.43
CA ALA A 52 12.45 14.82 -9.09
C ALA A 52 11.37 15.00 -8.00
N ILE A 53 10.56 16.07 -8.09
CA ILE A 53 9.45 16.33 -7.18
C ILE A 53 8.37 15.24 -7.29
N PHE A 54 8.04 14.83 -8.52
CA PHE A 54 7.04 13.79 -8.76
C PHE A 54 7.49 12.45 -8.15
N VAL A 55 8.73 12.04 -8.43
CA VAL A 55 9.29 10.79 -7.88
C VAL A 55 9.34 10.84 -6.35
N GLY A 56 9.77 11.97 -5.77
CA GLY A 56 9.82 12.16 -4.32
C GLY A 56 8.45 12.07 -3.65
N LEU A 57 7.44 12.76 -4.18
CA LEU A 57 6.08 12.72 -3.63
C LEU A 57 5.43 11.34 -3.84
N THR A 58 5.69 10.68 -4.96
CA THR A 58 5.22 9.30 -5.21
C THR A 58 5.78 8.33 -4.16
N LEU A 59 7.05 8.46 -3.79
CA LEU A 59 7.69 7.66 -2.73
C LEU A 59 7.06 7.93 -1.36
N VAL A 60 6.86 9.20 -1.00
CA VAL A 60 6.20 9.59 0.27
C VAL A 60 4.81 8.95 0.34
N LYS A 61 4.03 9.09 -0.73
CA LYS A 61 2.72 8.45 -0.86
C LYS A 61 2.80 6.93 -0.69
N ALA A 62 3.75 6.27 -1.35
CA ALA A 62 3.90 4.82 -1.26
C ALA A 62 4.20 4.36 0.17
N THR A 63 5.09 5.06 0.89
CA THR A 63 5.37 4.75 2.31
C THR A 63 4.15 4.96 3.21
N TYR A 64 3.36 6.01 2.96
CA TYR A 64 2.13 6.29 3.70
C TYR A 64 1.06 5.22 3.42
N ILE A 65 0.97 4.72 2.18
CA ILE A 65 0.07 3.62 1.84
C ILE A 65 0.43 2.36 2.62
N VAL A 66 1.71 1.97 2.58
CA VAL A 66 2.20 0.77 3.26
C VAL A 66 2.07 0.89 4.79
N GLY A 67 2.26 2.09 5.35
CA GLY A 67 2.15 2.31 6.80
C GLY A 67 0.71 2.35 7.34
N GLU A 68 -0.23 2.97 6.62
CA GLU A 68 -1.61 3.20 7.10
C GLU A 68 -2.64 2.22 6.52
N PHE A 69 -2.56 1.83 5.24
CA PHE A 69 -3.46 0.80 4.69
C PHE A 69 -3.07 -0.61 5.14
N MET A 70 -1.84 -0.80 5.61
CA MET A 70 -1.43 -2.02 6.28
C MET A 70 -1.38 -1.76 7.77
N HIS A 71 -2.49 -2.05 8.45
CA HIS A 71 -2.67 -2.00 9.90
C HIS A 71 -1.75 -2.99 10.65
N LEU A 72 -0.44 -2.99 10.42
CA LEU A 72 0.47 -4.08 10.79
C LEU A 72 1.50 -3.69 11.83
N LYS A 73 1.47 -2.44 12.31
CA LYS A 73 2.53 -1.93 13.18
C LYS A 73 2.65 -2.70 14.51
N HIS A 74 1.61 -3.45 14.91
CA HIS A 74 1.63 -4.20 16.18
C HIS A 74 1.40 -5.72 16.11
N GLU A 75 0.78 -6.30 15.08
CA GLU A 75 0.43 -7.74 15.14
C GLU A 75 0.91 -8.65 13.99
N VAL A 76 1.31 -8.14 12.83
CA VAL A 76 1.41 -9.02 11.64
C VAL A 76 2.63 -8.72 10.76
N LYS A 77 3.80 -9.07 11.31
CA LYS A 77 5.07 -9.12 10.55
C LYS A 77 4.96 -10.02 9.30
N GLY A 78 4.09 -11.03 9.30
CA GLY A 78 3.82 -11.90 8.15
C GLY A 78 3.17 -11.18 6.96
N LEU A 79 2.26 -10.25 7.20
CA LEU A 79 1.62 -9.50 6.10
C LEU A 79 2.59 -8.53 5.42
N ILE A 80 3.57 -7.98 6.15
CA ILE A 80 4.66 -7.19 5.54
C ILE A 80 5.42 -8.03 4.51
N TRP A 81 5.77 -9.27 4.85
CA TRP A 81 6.45 -10.18 3.92
C TRP A 81 5.62 -10.52 2.69
N THR A 82 4.30 -10.71 2.84
CA THR A 82 3.37 -10.94 1.72
C THR A 82 3.33 -9.79 0.72
N ILE A 83 3.59 -8.55 1.13
CA ILE A 83 3.65 -7.40 0.22
C ILE A 83 5.08 -7.15 -0.28
N LEU A 84 6.08 -7.29 0.58
CA LEU A 84 7.47 -7.04 0.25
C LEU A 84 7.96 -7.99 -0.85
N ILE A 85 7.62 -9.29 -0.76
CA ILE A 85 8.05 -10.32 -1.72
C ILE A 85 7.55 -10.01 -3.16
N PRO A 86 6.24 -9.82 -3.43
CA PRO A 86 5.77 -9.51 -4.77
C PRO A 86 6.30 -8.17 -5.28
N THR A 87 6.47 -7.17 -4.41
CA THR A 87 7.03 -5.87 -4.82
C THR A 87 8.49 -5.99 -5.27
N LEU A 88 9.30 -6.75 -4.51
CA LEU A 88 10.70 -7.02 -4.85
C LEU A 88 10.82 -7.88 -6.12
N PHE A 89 9.93 -8.85 -6.30
CA PHE A 89 9.88 -9.69 -7.50
C PHE A 89 9.60 -8.86 -8.76
N VAL A 90 8.65 -7.93 -8.70
CA VAL A 90 8.35 -7.02 -9.82
C VAL A 90 9.53 -6.09 -10.10
N ALA A 91 10.15 -5.51 -9.06
CA ALA A 91 11.32 -4.65 -9.23
C ALA A 91 12.50 -5.41 -9.88
N TRP A 92 12.74 -6.65 -9.45
CA TRP A 92 13.73 -7.54 -10.05
C TRP A 92 13.42 -7.83 -11.52
N LEU A 93 12.17 -8.14 -11.85
CA LEU A 93 11.74 -8.38 -13.24
C LEU A 93 11.97 -7.16 -14.14
N LEU A 94 11.67 -5.96 -13.66
CA LEU A 94 11.93 -4.71 -14.39
C LEU A 94 13.44 -4.52 -14.64
N LEU A 95 14.27 -4.74 -13.63
CA LEU A 95 15.73 -4.70 -13.75
C LEU A 95 16.23 -5.73 -14.78
N ALA A 96 15.79 -6.97 -14.70
CA ALA A 96 16.14 -8.02 -15.64
C ALA A 96 15.74 -7.65 -17.09
N LEU A 97 14.52 -7.14 -17.28
CA LEU A 97 14.03 -6.70 -18.58
C LEU A 97 14.84 -5.52 -19.15
N LEU A 98 15.24 -4.57 -18.30
CA LEU A 98 16.08 -3.44 -18.72
C LEU A 98 17.48 -3.92 -19.14
N LEU A 99 18.07 -4.88 -18.41
CA LEU A 99 19.38 -5.44 -18.73
C LEU A 99 19.35 -6.27 -20.03
N GLU A 100 18.37 -7.17 -20.18
CA GLU A 100 18.23 -8.03 -21.36
C GLU A 100 17.80 -7.23 -22.60
N GLY A 101 16.89 -6.27 -22.41
CA GLY A 101 16.44 -5.35 -23.45
C GLY A 101 17.54 -4.40 -23.91
N GLY A 102 18.40 -3.92 -22.99
CA GLY A 102 19.58 -3.13 -23.33
C GLY A 102 20.67 -3.92 -24.03
N TYR A 103 20.85 -5.19 -23.66
CA TYR A 103 21.79 -6.10 -24.31
C TYR A 103 21.39 -6.45 -25.76
N SER A 104 20.09 -6.41 -26.07
CA SER A 104 19.56 -6.65 -27.43
C SER A 104 19.59 -5.43 -28.35
N ALA A 105 19.89 -4.24 -27.82
CA ALA A 105 19.92 -2.97 -28.56
C ALA A 105 21.33 -2.54 -28.99
N GLN A 106 22.35 -3.38 -28.74
CA GLN A 106 23.74 -3.23 -29.17
C GLN A 106 24.04 -4.15 -30.35
#